data_AF-A0A161KBE3-F1
#
_entry.id   AF-A0A161KBE3-F1
#
_cell.length_a   1.000
_cell.length_b   1.000
_cell.length_c   1.000
_cell.angle_alpha   90.00
_cell.angle_beta   90.00
_cell.angle_gamma   90.00
#
_symmetry.space_group_name_H-M   'P 1'
#
loop_
_entity.id
_entity.type
_entity.pdbx_description
1 polymer ?
#
loop_
_entity_poly.entity_id
_entity_poly.type
_entity_poly.pdbx_seq_one_letter_code
_entity_poly.pdbx_strand_id
1 'polypeptide(L)'
;MDLFTHHRSSRFSSRYQERDLGPQFDLVLWGVPVALIGVSGLLIASTQRQVSGDVPWLSHGAAAMALLVALFLVVSRTTVLHTALLAICNHWLGLQLHAPRLNSRAASLLTFPPLFFSVVSATLIVCKLTGVDGLWLDHWTTGVVGLVLALCISRLSPELLSLRRSRHWQEAPHGSGPQGDWSRGGGWVSLALLALLLLGTVAALLAVNLVGTKALGAQRWLALGPFQVQPSEFAKLATIVLVAAILDRFPIQKPMDLLLPFGVILVPWALVLVQPDLGTSLVFGAVLLGMLYWSAMPWQWLLLLLSPLPTALLGGLRHTGLPGILVVQVIWIAAMGIMAWRHLPWRWSGAALTAVTLMATSLSTPWLWEHGLKDYQRDRLTLFLNPSMDPLGGGYHIIQSIIGIGSGGFVGTGLLQGQLTRLQFIPEQHTDFIFSALGEEMGFVGCFLVVSGFAAWCWRLLKIATVAKTDFESFLVIGILAMVMFQVVVNVFMTTGLGPVTGIPLPFMSYGRSALLMNCLGIGLVAAVERRGRQTRPFS
;
A
#
# COMPACT_ATOMS: atom_id res chain seq x y z
N MET A 1 7.62 40.71 -26.97
CA MET A 1 7.24 39.44 -27.64
C MET A 1 6.49 38.64 -26.60
N ASP A 2 5.32 39.18 -26.30
CA ASP A 2 4.37 38.76 -25.29
C ASP A 2 3.42 37.76 -25.92
N LEU A 3 3.27 36.60 -25.33
CA LEU A 3 2.17 35.68 -25.57
C LEU A 3 2.22 34.67 -24.43
N PHE A 4 1.55 34.97 -23.32
CA PHE A 4 0.88 34.02 -22.41
C PHE A 4 0.43 34.76 -21.14
N THR A 5 -0.49 35.71 -21.26
CA THR A 5 -1.34 36.13 -20.12
C THR A 5 -2.76 36.50 -20.60
N HIS A 6 -3.73 36.02 -19.83
CA HIS A 6 -5.15 36.45 -19.76
C HIS A 6 -6.08 36.33 -20.98
N HIS A 7 -6.92 35.28 -20.99
CA HIS A 7 -8.40 35.42 -21.06
C HIS A 7 -9.11 34.08 -20.84
N ARG A 8 -9.62 33.84 -19.63
CA ARG A 8 -10.77 32.94 -19.40
C ARG A 8 -11.65 33.58 -18.35
N SER A 9 -12.52 34.50 -18.77
CA SER A 9 -13.66 34.93 -17.99
C SER A 9 -14.92 34.93 -18.86
N SER A 10 -16.03 34.57 -18.23
CA SER A 10 -17.41 34.88 -18.62
C SER A 10 -18.03 34.12 -19.82
N ARG A 11 -18.41 32.86 -19.57
CA ARG A 11 -19.69 32.26 -20.02
C ARG A 11 -19.68 30.79 -19.61
N PHE A 12 -20.29 30.44 -18.47
CA PHE A 12 -20.82 29.09 -18.20
C PHE A 12 -21.52 29.13 -16.83
N SER A 13 -22.74 29.65 -16.81
CA SER A 13 -23.71 29.41 -15.72
C SER A 13 -24.65 28.28 -16.15
N SER A 14 -24.12 27.08 -16.34
CA SER A 14 -24.97 25.88 -16.39
C SER A 14 -24.98 25.24 -15.00
N ARG A 15 -26.18 25.12 -14.44
CA ARG A 15 -26.44 24.38 -13.20
C ARG A 15 -25.78 23.01 -13.30
N TYR A 16 -24.79 22.73 -12.46
CA TYR A 16 -24.32 21.37 -12.23
C TYR A 16 -25.43 20.61 -11.52
N GLN A 17 -26.31 20.00 -12.31
CA GLN A 17 -27.27 19.05 -11.80
C GLN A 17 -26.50 17.78 -11.47
N GLU A 18 -26.29 17.51 -10.17
CA GLU A 18 -25.76 16.23 -9.69
C GLU A 18 -26.64 15.10 -10.23
N ARG A 19 -26.26 14.52 -11.36
CA ARG A 19 -26.90 13.31 -11.87
C ARG A 19 -26.19 12.13 -11.22
N ASP A 20 -26.98 11.32 -10.52
CA ASP A 20 -26.60 10.03 -9.98
C ASP A 20 -26.31 9.08 -11.15
N LEU A 21 -25.14 9.22 -11.77
CA LEU A 21 -24.63 8.28 -12.77
C LEU A 21 -24.56 6.93 -12.07
N GLY A 22 -25.41 5.99 -12.51
CA GLY A 22 -25.41 4.61 -12.00
C GLY A 22 -24.00 4.01 -11.99
N PRO A 23 -23.78 2.93 -11.21
CA PRO A 23 -22.44 2.41 -10.96
C PRO A 23 -21.83 1.86 -12.25
N GLN A 24 -21.12 2.69 -13.01
CA GLN A 24 -20.19 2.21 -14.02
C GLN A 24 -19.04 1.57 -13.25
N PHE A 25 -18.98 0.24 -13.24
CA PHE A 25 -17.92 -0.48 -12.55
C PHE A 25 -16.61 -0.27 -13.29
N ASP A 26 -15.61 0.32 -12.66
CA ASP A 26 -14.28 0.45 -13.26
C ASP A 26 -13.59 -0.91 -13.27
N LEU A 27 -13.61 -1.54 -14.44
CA LEU A 27 -13.08 -2.89 -14.65
C LEU A 27 -11.60 -3.01 -14.28
N VAL A 28 -10.79 -1.98 -14.50
CA VAL A 28 -9.36 -2.06 -14.20
C VAL A 28 -9.12 -1.85 -12.70
N LEU A 29 -9.75 -0.81 -12.11
CA LEU A 29 -9.56 -0.48 -10.69
C LEU A 29 -10.00 -1.61 -9.75
N TRP A 30 -11.12 -2.26 -10.06
CA TRP A 30 -11.70 -3.34 -9.25
C TRP A 30 -11.36 -4.73 -9.76
N GLY A 31 -11.36 -4.94 -11.07
CA GLY A 31 -11.18 -6.27 -11.66
C GLY A 31 -9.77 -6.81 -11.49
N VAL A 32 -8.73 -5.97 -11.56
CA VAL A 32 -7.35 -6.44 -11.36
C VAL A 32 -7.14 -6.96 -9.93
N PRO A 33 -7.44 -6.21 -8.85
CA PRO A 33 -7.31 -6.74 -7.49
C PRO A 33 -8.13 -8.00 -7.23
N VAL A 34 -9.36 -8.08 -7.73
CA VAL A 34 -10.22 -9.27 -7.59
C VAL A 34 -9.58 -10.47 -8.30
N ALA A 35 -9.08 -10.28 -9.52
CA ALA A 35 -8.39 -11.33 -10.27
C ALA A 35 -7.13 -11.81 -9.54
N LEU A 36 -6.32 -10.89 -8.99
CA LEU A 36 -5.11 -11.22 -8.24
C LEU A 36 -5.40 -12.00 -6.96
N ILE A 37 -6.43 -11.60 -6.19
CA ILE A 37 -6.89 -12.34 -5.01
C ILE A 37 -7.35 -13.75 -5.41
N GLY A 38 -8.08 -13.86 -6.53
CA GLY A 38 -8.55 -15.14 -7.05
C GLY A 38 -7.42 -16.07 -7.51
N VAL A 39 -6.47 -15.56 -8.29
CA VAL A 39 -5.27 -16.30 -8.73
C VAL A 39 -4.45 -16.76 -7.53
N SER A 40 -4.22 -15.88 -6.56
CA SER A 40 -3.55 -16.27 -5.32
C SER A 40 -4.33 -17.34 -4.54
N GLY A 41 -5.65 -17.20 -4.44
CA GLY A 41 -6.49 -18.21 -3.81
C GLY A 41 -6.35 -19.59 -4.47
N LEU A 42 -6.21 -19.65 -5.80
CA LEU A 42 -5.94 -20.91 -6.50
C LEU A 42 -4.54 -21.45 -6.20
N LEU A 43 -3.51 -20.60 -6.19
CA LEU A 43 -2.14 -21.00 -5.85
C LEU A 43 -2.04 -21.50 -4.40
N ILE A 44 -2.65 -20.80 -3.45
CA ILE A 44 -2.67 -21.22 -2.05
C ILE A 44 -3.41 -22.56 -1.90
N ALA A 45 -4.53 -22.77 -2.60
CA ALA A 45 -5.21 -24.09 -2.59
C ALA A 45 -4.30 -25.18 -3.16
N SER A 46 -3.59 -24.87 -4.26
CA SER A 46 -2.68 -25.79 -4.92
C SER A 46 -1.60 -26.26 -3.96
N THR A 47 -0.91 -25.30 -3.35
CA THR A 47 0.19 -25.53 -2.41
C THR A 47 -0.27 -26.25 -1.13
N GLN A 48 -1.40 -25.86 -0.52
CA GLN A 48 -1.90 -26.53 0.70
C GLN A 48 -2.31 -27.98 0.45
N ARG A 49 -2.91 -28.28 -0.71
CA ARG A 49 -3.32 -29.64 -1.06
C ARG A 49 -2.13 -30.58 -1.22
N GLN A 50 -1.02 -30.08 -1.74
CA GLN A 50 0.22 -30.85 -1.88
C GLN A 50 0.81 -31.26 -0.53
N VAL A 51 0.58 -30.47 0.52
CA VAL A 51 1.07 -30.71 1.88
C VAL A 51 0.09 -31.58 2.69
N SER A 52 -1.21 -31.30 2.62
CA SER A 52 -2.22 -31.92 3.49
C SER A 52 -2.88 -33.19 2.93
N GLY A 53 -2.69 -33.52 1.64
CA GLY A 53 -3.11 -34.80 1.03
C GLY A 53 -4.63 -35.02 0.85
N ASP A 54 -5.48 -34.47 1.72
CA ASP A 54 -6.84 -35.00 1.95
C ASP A 54 -8.01 -34.08 1.56
N VAL A 55 -7.78 -32.87 1.05
CA VAL A 55 -8.89 -31.94 0.76
C VAL A 55 -9.33 -31.96 -0.72
N PRO A 56 -10.60 -32.28 -1.06
CA PRO A 56 -11.10 -32.29 -2.44
C PRO A 56 -11.18 -30.89 -3.08
N TRP A 57 -11.00 -30.79 -4.41
CA TRP A 57 -11.24 -29.53 -5.15
C TRP A 57 -12.65 -28.99 -4.99
N LEU A 58 -13.61 -29.91 -4.85
CA LEU A 58 -15.01 -29.55 -4.72
C LEU A 58 -15.26 -28.68 -3.48
N SER A 59 -14.53 -28.91 -2.38
CA SER A 59 -14.72 -28.12 -1.15
C SER A 59 -14.11 -26.72 -1.26
N HIS A 60 -12.94 -26.58 -1.91
CA HIS A 60 -12.33 -25.28 -2.20
C HIS A 60 -13.14 -24.49 -3.25
N GLY A 61 -13.56 -25.13 -4.34
CA GLY A 61 -14.38 -24.52 -5.37
C GLY A 61 -15.76 -24.11 -4.86
N ALA A 62 -16.41 -24.96 -4.06
CA ALA A 62 -17.70 -24.64 -3.44
C ALA A 62 -17.57 -23.50 -2.42
N ALA A 63 -16.50 -23.45 -1.62
CA ALA A 63 -16.26 -22.36 -0.68
C ALA A 63 -15.98 -21.03 -1.39
N ALA A 64 -15.17 -21.03 -2.47
CA ALA A 64 -14.90 -19.84 -3.27
C ALA A 64 -16.18 -19.34 -3.97
N MET A 65 -16.98 -20.25 -4.53
CA MET A 65 -18.27 -19.92 -5.14
C MET A 65 -19.26 -19.37 -4.10
N ALA A 66 -19.34 -19.97 -2.92
CA ALA A 66 -20.19 -19.49 -1.83
C ALA A 66 -19.81 -18.07 -1.37
N LEU A 67 -18.51 -17.78 -1.28
CA LEU A 67 -18.00 -16.44 -0.96
C LEU A 67 -18.27 -15.41 -2.08
N LEU A 68 -18.11 -15.81 -3.34
CA LEU A 68 -18.45 -14.96 -4.49
C LEU A 68 -19.96 -14.67 -4.58
N VAL A 69 -20.79 -15.67 -4.30
CA VAL A 69 -22.25 -15.52 -4.20
C VAL A 69 -22.61 -14.61 -3.03
N ALA A 70 -22.00 -14.81 -1.84
CA ALA A 70 -22.21 -13.92 -0.70
C ALA A 70 -21.81 -12.47 -1.01
N LEU A 71 -20.69 -12.25 -1.70
CA LEU A 71 -20.24 -10.94 -2.18
C LEU A 71 -21.25 -10.34 -3.17
N PHE A 72 -21.68 -11.10 -4.17
CA PHE A 72 -22.66 -10.67 -5.16
C PHE A 72 -23.99 -10.27 -4.48
N LEU A 73 -24.46 -11.07 -3.53
CA LEU A 73 -25.69 -10.81 -2.78
C LEU A 73 -25.56 -9.54 -1.92
N VAL A 74 -24.43 -9.34 -1.26
CA VAL A 74 -24.09 -8.11 -0.52
C VAL A 74 -24.10 -6.87 -1.43
N VAL A 75 -23.51 -6.99 -2.62
CA VAL A 75 -23.45 -5.91 -3.62
C VAL A 75 -24.83 -5.61 -4.20
N SER A 76 -25.69 -6.62 -4.37
CA SER A 76 -27.03 -6.52 -4.97
C SER A 76 -28.08 -5.76 -4.15
N ARG A 77 -27.76 -5.34 -2.91
CA ARG A 77 -28.67 -4.61 -1.99
C ARG A 77 -30.03 -5.30 -1.73
N THR A 78 -30.11 -6.63 -1.79
CA THR A 78 -31.35 -7.36 -1.49
C THR A 78 -31.61 -7.40 0.03
N THR A 79 -32.45 -6.49 0.53
CA THR A 79 -32.83 -6.34 1.95
C THR A 79 -33.47 -7.59 2.56
N VAL A 80 -34.15 -8.40 1.72
CA VAL A 80 -34.84 -9.63 2.13
C VAL A 80 -33.87 -10.73 2.56
N LEU A 81 -32.71 -10.82 1.92
CA LEU A 81 -31.74 -11.89 2.24
C LEU A 81 -30.86 -11.53 3.44
N HIS A 82 -30.66 -10.23 3.68
CA HIS A 82 -29.90 -9.74 4.82
C HIS A 82 -30.55 -10.14 6.15
N THR A 83 -31.88 -10.06 6.21
CA THR A 83 -32.67 -10.51 7.37
C THR A 83 -32.67 -12.04 7.50
N ALA A 84 -32.67 -12.79 6.39
CA ALA A 84 -32.56 -14.25 6.40
C ALA A 84 -31.19 -14.75 6.91
N LEU A 85 -30.08 -14.16 6.45
CA LEU A 85 -28.73 -14.51 6.91
C LEU A 85 -28.51 -14.17 8.39
N LEU A 86 -29.00 -13.01 8.85
CA LEU A 86 -28.98 -12.63 10.27
C LEU A 86 -29.85 -13.57 11.11
N ALA A 87 -31.01 -14.00 10.62
CA ALA A 87 -31.88 -14.94 11.33
C ALA A 87 -31.23 -16.34 11.46
N ILE A 88 -30.59 -16.83 10.39
CA ILE A 88 -29.83 -18.09 10.42
C ILE A 88 -28.65 -17.98 11.40
N CYS A 89 -27.92 -16.87 11.36
CA CYS A 89 -26.79 -16.63 12.25
C CYS A 89 -27.22 -16.56 13.73
N ASN A 90 -28.29 -15.82 14.06
CA ASN A 90 -28.83 -15.75 15.42
C ASN A 90 -29.33 -17.11 15.93
N HIS A 91 -29.93 -17.92 15.04
CA HIS A 91 -30.41 -19.26 15.39
C HIS A 91 -29.26 -20.25 15.66
N TRP A 92 -28.16 -20.14 14.92
CA TRP A 92 -27.04 -21.10 14.98
C TRP A 92 -25.90 -20.71 15.93
N LEU A 93 -25.63 -19.42 16.14
CA LEU A 93 -24.56 -18.91 17.02
C LEU A 93 -25.06 -18.51 18.40
N GLY A 94 -26.37 -18.52 18.65
CA GLY A 94 -26.96 -18.10 19.93
C GLY A 94 -26.77 -16.61 20.26
N LEU A 95 -26.31 -15.80 19.29
CA LEU A 95 -26.13 -14.35 19.42
C LEU A 95 -27.46 -13.66 19.06
N GLN A 96 -27.90 -12.68 19.85
CA GLN A 96 -29.11 -11.88 19.55
C GLN A 96 -28.78 -10.58 18.80
N LEU A 97 -28.36 -10.67 17.54
CA LEU A 97 -28.09 -9.49 16.72
C LEU A 97 -29.39 -8.97 16.09
N HIS A 98 -29.84 -7.78 16.48
CA HIS A 98 -31.05 -7.16 15.93
C HIS A 98 -30.75 -6.40 14.63
N ALA A 99 -31.57 -6.62 13.59
CA ALA A 99 -31.51 -5.82 12.37
C ALA A 99 -32.08 -4.40 12.64
N PRO A 100 -31.32 -3.32 12.41
CA PRO A 100 -31.84 -1.96 12.62
C PRO A 100 -32.88 -1.61 11.56
N ARG A 101 -34.07 -1.15 11.98
CA ARG A 101 -35.06 -0.52 11.10
C ARG A 101 -34.54 0.87 10.69
N LEU A 102 -33.99 1.00 9.50
CA LEU A 102 -33.38 2.26 9.01
C LEU A 102 -34.24 2.93 7.93
N ASN A 103 -34.49 4.23 8.13
CA ASN A 103 -35.08 5.13 7.14
C ASN A 103 -34.11 5.39 5.96
N SER A 104 -34.65 5.59 4.76
CA SER A 104 -33.97 5.51 3.46
C SER A 104 -32.74 6.41 3.25
N ARG A 105 -32.57 7.51 3.99
CA ARG A 105 -31.39 8.40 3.90
C ARG A 105 -30.29 8.11 4.92
N ALA A 106 -30.62 7.55 6.08
CA ALA A 106 -29.64 7.14 7.10
C ALA A 106 -29.11 5.71 6.87
N ALA A 107 -29.82 4.92 6.06
CA ALA A 107 -29.47 3.55 5.73
C ALA A 107 -28.09 3.41 5.05
N SER A 108 -27.64 4.38 4.25
CA SER A 108 -26.38 4.25 3.49
C SER A 108 -25.10 4.36 4.33
N LEU A 109 -25.16 5.06 5.47
CA LEU A 109 -24.03 5.32 6.37
C LEU A 109 -24.07 4.50 7.67
N LEU A 110 -25.14 3.72 7.92
CA LEU A 110 -25.30 2.87 9.10
C LEU A 110 -25.49 1.38 8.76
N THR A 111 -25.49 1.00 7.47
CA THR A 111 -25.42 -0.40 7.02
C THR A 111 -24.04 -1.04 7.19
N PHE A 112 -23.05 -0.34 7.75
CA PHE A 112 -21.67 -0.85 7.91
C PHE A 112 -21.57 -2.09 8.82
N PRO A 113 -22.11 -2.10 10.06
CA PRO A 113 -22.01 -3.28 10.91
C PRO A 113 -22.71 -4.52 10.33
N PRO A 114 -23.97 -4.44 9.85
CA PRO A 114 -24.71 -5.62 9.39
C PRO A 114 -24.08 -6.35 8.20
N LEU A 115 -23.50 -5.62 7.23
CA LEU A 115 -22.83 -6.20 6.06
C LEU A 115 -21.54 -6.94 6.42
N PHE A 116 -20.73 -6.34 7.28
CA PHE A 116 -19.52 -6.96 7.81
C PHE A 116 -19.86 -8.26 8.57
N PHE A 117 -20.83 -8.20 9.47
CA PHE A 117 -21.29 -9.39 10.21
C PHE A 117 -21.86 -10.47 9.29
N SER A 118 -22.58 -10.10 8.22
CA SER A 118 -23.13 -11.08 7.26
C SER A 118 -22.04 -11.84 6.50
N VAL A 119 -20.99 -11.15 6.05
CA VAL A 119 -19.86 -11.77 5.33
C VAL A 119 -19.04 -12.67 6.25
N VAL A 120 -18.77 -12.20 7.47
CA VAL A 120 -18.07 -12.98 8.50
C VAL A 120 -18.90 -14.21 8.90
N SER A 121 -20.21 -14.07 9.04
CA SER A 121 -21.11 -15.19 9.36
C SER A 121 -21.16 -16.20 8.22
N ALA A 122 -21.31 -15.76 6.96
CA ALA A 122 -21.29 -16.63 5.79
C ALA A 122 -19.96 -17.39 5.68
N THR A 123 -18.85 -16.72 5.96
CA THR A 123 -17.51 -17.31 6.04
C THR A 123 -17.43 -18.44 7.08
N LEU A 124 -17.89 -18.18 8.30
CA LEU A 124 -17.85 -19.15 9.40
C LEU A 124 -18.77 -20.35 9.12
N ILE A 125 -19.92 -20.10 8.49
CA ILE A 125 -20.85 -21.15 8.06
C ILE A 125 -20.20 -22.03 6.99
N VAL A 126 -19.58 -21.43 5.96
CA VAL A 126 -18.87 -22.19 4.91
C VAL A 126 -17.73 -23.01 5.50
N CYS A 127 -16.90 -22.43 6.37
CA CYS A 127 -15.82 -23.12 7.09
C CYS A 127 -16.30 -24.39 7.79
N LYS A 128 -17.38 -24.25 8.56
CA LYS A 128 -17.96 -25.35 9.34
C LYS A 128 -18.67 -26.40 8.48
N LEU A 129 -19.18 -26.01 7.31
CA LEU A 129 -19.85 -26.92 6.36
C LEU A 129 -18.87 -27.68 5.46
N THR A 130 -17.73 -27.07 5.10
CA THR A 130 -16.77 -27.68 4.17
C THR A 130 -15.62 -28.41 4.87
N GLY A 131 -15.42 -28.18 6.17
CA GLY A 131 -14.29 -28.74 6.93
C GLY A 131 -12.93 -28.25 6.39
N VAL A 132 -12.92 -27.14 5.65
CA VAL A 132 -11.71 -26.55 5.08
C VAL A 132 -11.13 -25.60 6.12
N ASP A 133 -10.24 -26.14 6.95
CA ASP A 133 -9.53 -25.38 7.96
C ASP A 133 -8.21 -24.86 7.34
N GLY A 134 -7.88 -23.57 7.48
CA GLY A 134 -6.52 -23.09 7.22
C GLY A 134 -6.35 -21.80 6.44
N LEU A 135 -5.11 -21.62 5.97
CA LEU A 135 -4.54 -20.43 5.33
C LEU A 135 -5.32 -20.00 4.07
N TRP A 136 -5.83 -20.96 3.31
CA TRP A 136 -6.65 -20.71 2.13
C TRP A 136 -7.95 -19.97 2.45
N LEU A 137 -8.68 -20.45 3.46
CA LEU A 137 -9.93 -19.83 3.89
C LEU A 137 -9.65 -18.44 4.45
N ASP A 138 -8.60 -18.28 5.26
CA ASP A 138 -8.22 -16.98 5.79
C ASP A 138 -7.89 -15.98 4.67
N HIS A 139 -7.22 -16.39 3.59
CA HIS A 139 -6.92 -15.53 2.45
C HIS A 139 -8.20 -15.01 1.75
N TRP A 140 -9.09 -15.93 1.39
CA TRP A 140 -10.32 -15.60 0.68
C TRP A 140 -11.25 -14.72 1.51
N THR A 141 -11.38 -15.04 2.78
CA THR A 141 -12.28 -14.33 3.69
C THR A 141 -11.77 -12.92 3.97
N THR A 142 -10.46 -12.79 4.19
CA THR A 142 -9.80 -11.48 4.31
C THR A 142 -9.96 -10.67 3.03
N GLY A 143 -9.77 -11.28 1.85
CA GLY A 143 -9.94 -10.61 0.55
C GLY A 143 -11.37 -10.13 0.32
N VAL A 144 -12.37 -10.99 0.59
CA VAL A 144 -13.80 -10.65 0.43
C VAL A 144 -14.22 -9.57 1.43
N VAL A 145 -13.86 -9.69 2.70
CA VAL A 145 -14.11 -8.66 3.72
C VAL A 145 -13.44 -7.35 3.32
N GLY A 146 -12.19 -7.40 2.87
CA GLY A 146 -11.45 -6.25 2.36
C GLY A 146 -12.15 -5.55 1.20
N LEU A 147 -12.60 -6.30 0.19
CA LEU A 147 -13.33 -5.75 -0.96
C LEU A 147 -14.68 -5.14 -0.57
N VAL A 148 -15.41 -5.74 0.36
CA VAL A 148 -16.66 -5.17 0.89
C VAL A 148 -16.38 -3.87 1.64
N LEU A 149 -15.35 -3.83 2.48
CA LEU A 149 -14.91 -2.61 3.16
C LEU A 149 -14.49 -1.54 2.15
N ALA A 150 -13.76 -1.92 1.09
CA ALA A 150 -13.37 -1.04 0.02
C ALA A 150 -14.59 -0.42 -0.67
N LEU A 151 -15.61 -1.23 -0.99
CA LEU A 151 -16.87 -0.76 -1.59
C LEU A 151 -17.61 0.20 -0.65
N CYS A 152 -17.62 -0.08 0.65
CA CYS A 152 -18.20 0.80 1.64
C CYS A 152 -17.45 2.15 1.71
N ILE A 153 -16.11 2.13 1.72
CA ILE A 153 -15.28 3.34 1.76
C ILE A 153 -15.37 4.14 0.47
N SER A 154 -15.51 3.48 -0.67
CA SER A 154 -15.75 4.15 -1.96
C SER A 154 -16.97 5.08 -1.93
N ARG A 155 -17.89 4.85 -0.98
CA ARG A 155 -19.09 5.67 -0.79
C ARG A 155 -18.86 6.89 0.09
N LEU A 156 -17.76 6.97 0.83
CA LEU A 156 -17.40 8.13 1.64
C LEU A 156 -16.94 9.30 0.78
N SER A 157 -17.02 10.51 1.32
CA SER A 157 -16.48 11.72 0.72
C SER A 157 -15.08 12.01 1.28
N PRO A 158 -14.00 11.88 0.47
CA PRO A 158 -12.64 12.15 0.94
C PRO A 158 -12.40 13.61 1.35
N GLU A 159 -13.32 14.54 1.04
CA GLU A 159 -13.24 15.94 1.49
C GLU A 159 -13.18 16.12 3.01
N LEU A 160 -13.75 15.19 3.79
CA LEU A 160 -13.67 15.24 5.25
C LEU A 160 -12.22 15.21 5.78
N LEU A 161 -11.28 14.68 4.97
CA LEU A 161 -9.87 14.56 5.30
C LEU A 161 -9.01 15.68 4.69
N SER A 162 -9.58 16.51 3.81
CA SER A 162 -8.87 17.62 3.18
C SER A 162 -8.77 18.84 4.12
N LEU A 163 -7.59 19.47 4.19
CA LEU A 163 -7.36 20.68 5.00
C LEU A 163 -7.83 21.96 4.30
N ARG A 164 -8.07 21.90 2.99
CA ARG A 164 -8.54 23.04 2.18
C ARG A 164 -10.04 22.92 1.96
N ARG A 165 -10.81 23.89 2.47
CA ARG A 165 -12.26 23.97 2.24
C ARG A 165 -12.53 23.94 0.72
N SER A 166 -13.44 23.09 0.27
CA SER A 166 -13.99 23.15 -1.08
C SER A 166 -14.43 24.59 -1.37
N ARG A 167 -13.97 25.16 -2.49
CA ARG A 167 -14.38 26.49 -2.93
C ARG A 167 -15.89 26.47 -3.24
N HIS A 168 -16.70 26.73 -2.24
CA HIS A 168 -18.06 27.26 -2.42
C HIS A 168 -18.13 28.76 -2.08
N TRP A 169 -16.97 29.45 -2.06
CA TRP A 169 -16.86 30.87 -1.68
C TRP A 169 -16.36 31.77 -2.81
N GLN A 170 -16.93 31.64 -4.00
CA GLN A 170 -16.83 32.68 -5.04
C GLN A 170 -18.17 33.40 -5.32
N GLU A 171 -19.21 33.15 -4.50
CA GLU A 171 -20.51 33.83 -4.60
C GLU A 171 -20.80 34.75 -3.42
N ALA A 172 -19.78 35.25 -2.71
CA ALA A 172 -20.00 36.38 -1.80
C ALA A 172 -20.05 37.66 -2.66
N PRO A 173 -21.15 38.45 -2.62
CA PRO A 173 -21.24 39.71 -3.33
C PRO A 173 -20.04 40.60 -3.00
N HIS A 174 -19.45 41.22 -4.03
CA HIS A 174 -18.36 42.17 -3.87
C HIS A 174 -18.76 43.26 -2.85
N GLY A 175 -18.18 43.21 -1.64
CA GLY A 175 -18.44 44.21 -0.60
C GLY A 175 -18.19 43.76 0.84
N SER A 176 -18.19 42.47 1.17
CA SER A 176 -17.82 42.02 2.51
C SER A 176 -16.31 41.81 2.61
N GLY A 177 -15.61 42.69 3.33
CA GLY A 177 -14.16 42.61 3.53
C GLY A 177 -13.66 41.29 4.13
N PRO A 178 -12.34 41.03 4.10
CA PRO A 178 -11.76 39.80 4.63
C PRO A 178 -11.69 39.84 6.17
N GLN A 179 -12.83 39.73 6.83
CA GLN A 179 -12.89 39.32 8.23
C GLN A 179 -13.27 37.84 8.28
N GLY A 180 -12.28 37.00 7.98
CA GLY A 180 -12.36 35.56 8.19
C GLY A 180 -12.24 35.25 9.67
N ASP A 181 -13.36 35.24 10.37
CA ASP A 181 -13.48 34.74 11.73
C ASP A 181 -13.10 33.24 11.79
N TRP A 182 -11.94 32.95 12.38
CA TRP A 182 -11.44 31.58 12.62
C TRP A 182 -12.31 30.78 13.61
N SER A 183 -13.27 31.44 14.29
CA SER A 183 -13.97 30.85 15.43
C SER A 183 -15.13 29.92 15.08
N ARG A 184 -15.60 29.86 13.81
CA ARG A 184 -16.88 29.20 13.48
C ARG A 184 -16.94 28.22 12.30
N GLY A 185 -15.85 27.62 11.79
CA GLY A 185 -16.01 26.66 10.68
C GLY A 185 -14.90 25.66 10.40
N GLY A 186 -15.11 24.39 10.78
CA GLY A 186 -14.66 23.16 10.09
C GLY A 186 -13.17 22.80 10.04
N GLY A 187 -12.25 23.77 9.89
CA GLY A 187 -10.81 23.51 9.76
C GLY A 187 -10.18 22.93 11.03
N TRP A 188 -10.70 23.32 12.20
CA TRP A 188 -10.33 22.71 13.48
C TRP A 188 -10.74 21.24 13.55
N VAL A 189 -11.83 20.84 12.89
CA VAL A 189 -12.29 19.45 12.86
C VAL A 189 -11.37 18.61 11.99
N SER A 190 -10.99 19.06 10.79
CA SER A 190 -10.05 18.32 9.94
C SER A 190 -8.64 18.26 10.54
N LEU A 191 -8.15 19.35 11.15
CA LEU A 191 -6.90 19.34 11.91
C LEU A 191 -6.96 18.39 13.11
N ALA A 192 -8.06 18.41 13.88
CA ALA A 192 -8.23 17.48 14.99
C ALA A 192 -8.29 16.02 14.51
N LEU A 193 -8.98 15.73 13.41
CA LEU A 193 -9.03 14.39 12.82
C LEU A 193 -7.67 13.91 12.35
N LEU A 194 -6.88 14.77 11.69
CA LEU A 194 -5.51 14.43 11.26
C LEU A 194 -4.57 14.29 12.45
N ALA A 195 -4.69 15.15 13.47
CA ALA A 195 -3.92 15.00 14.71
C ALA A 195 -4.26 13.70 15.43
N LEU A 196 -5.55 13.35 15.53
CA LEU A 196 -6.02 12.08 16.09
C LEU A 196 -5.53 10.89 15.26
N LEU A 197 -5.50 11.00 13.93
CA LEU A 197 -4.95 9.98 13.04
C LEU A 197 -3.45 9.77 13.31
N LEU A 198 -2.66 10.85 13.37
CA LEU A 198 -1.24 10.77 13.67
C LEU A 198 -1.00 10.20 15.07
N LEU A 199 -1.66 10.75 16.10
CA LEU A 199 -1.55 10.26 17.48
C LEU A 199 -1.97 8.79 17.58
N GLY A 200 -3.04 8.38 16.90
CA GLY A 200 -3.50 7.00 16.84
C GLY A 200 -2.48 6.08 16.18
N THR A 201 -1.85 6.49 15.07
CA THR A 201 -0.80 5.70 14.42
C THR A 201 0.44 5.54 15.30
N VAL A 202 0.89 6.64 15.92
CA VAL A 202 2.05 6.64 16.82
C VAL A 202 1.75 5.79 18.05
N ALA A 203 0.57 5.93 18.65
CA ALA A 203 0.14 5.12 19.79
C ALA A 203 0.07 3.63 19.42
N ALA A 204 -0.46 3.28 18.25
CA ALA A 204 -0.51 1.90 17.79
C ALA A 204 0.90 1.32 17.55
N LEU A 205 1.82 2.08 16.96
CA LEU A 205 3.22 1.66 16.77
C LEU A 205 3.97 1.52 18.10
N LEU A 206 3.74 2.43 19.05
CA LEU A 206 4.30 2.34 20.41
C LEU A 206 3.72 1.15 21.18
N ALA A 207 2.42 0.88 21.04
CA ALA A 207 1.76 -0.26 21.68
C ALA A 207 2.38 -1.60 21.25
N VAL A 208 2.80 -1.73 19.99
CA VAL A 208 3.54 -2.92 19.51
C VAL A 208 4.86 -3.08 20.25
N ASN A 209 5.59 -1.99 20.49
CA ASN A 209 6.88 -2.06 21.17
C ASN A 209 6.73 -2.49 22.65
N LEU A 210 5.57 -2.22 23.26
CA LEU A 210 5.31 -2.52 24.68
C LEU A 210 4.62 -3.88 24.89
N VAL A 211 3.65 -4.22 24.04
CA VAL A 211 2.72 -5.35 24.22
C VAL A 211 2.78 -6.34 23.03
N GLY A 212 3.61 -6.07 22.02
CA GLY A 212 3.69 -6.89 20.82
C GLY A 212 4.30 -8.26 21.06
N THR A 213 3.73 -9.26 20.38
CA THR A 213 4.23 -10.63 20.40
C THR A 213 5.50 -10.75 19.55
N LYS A 214 6.53 -11.43 20.08
CA LYS A 214 7.75 -11.76 19.33
C LYS A 214 7.46 -12.89 18.34
N ALA A 215 7.67 -12.65 17.06
CA ALA A 215 7.67 -13.68 16.02
C ALA A 215 8.94 -13.51 15.17
N LEU A 216 9.63 -14.62 14.87
CA LEU A 216 10.85 -14.64 14.03
C LEU A 216 11.91 -13.58 14.43
N GLY A 217 12.06 -13.32 15.74
CA GLY A 217 13.05 -12.36 16.26
C GLY A 217 12.65 -10.88 16.22
N ALA A 218 11.43 -10.52 15.79
CA ALA A 218 10.92 -9.14 15.81
C ALA A 218 9.54 -9.01 16.48
N GLN A 219 9.33 -7.91 17.22
CA GLN A 219 8.02 -7.55 17.80
C GLN A 219 7.28 -6.65 16.83
N ARG A 220 6.35 -7.23 16.06
CA ARG A 220 5.64 -6.51 14.98
C ARG A 220 4.12 -6.68 15.03
N TRP A 221 3.63 -7.65 15.81
CA TRP A 221 2.24 -8.07 15.80
C TRP A 221 1.56 -7.77 17.14
N LEU A 222 0.35 -7.24 17.08
CA LEU A 222 -0.57 -7.15 18.21
C LEU A 222 -1.57 -8.29 18.11
N ALA A 223 -1.57 -9.17 19.11
CA ALA A 223 -2.57 -10.22 19.23
C ALA A 223 -3.84 -9.65 19.90
N LEU A 224 -4.89 -9.43 19.10
CA LEU A 224 -6.22 -9.05 19.56
C LEU A 224 -7.12 -10.31 19.55
N GLY A 225 -6.92 -11.17 20.54
CA GLY A 225 -7.60 -12.48 20.61
C GLY A 225 -7.23 -13.37 19.41
N PRO A 226 -8.20 -13.81 18.57
CA PRO A 226 -7.91 -14.66 17.41
C PRO A 226 -7.31 -13.90 16.21
N PHE A 227 -7.23 -12.56 16.28
CA PHE A 227 -6.73 -11.73 15.20
C PHE A 227 -5.32 -11.21 15.51
N GLN A 228 -4.42 -11.33 14.54
CA GLN A 228 -3.11 -10.68 14.57
C GLN A 228 -3.14 -9.46 13.67
N VAL A 229 -2.92 -8.29 14.27
CA VAL A 229 -2.94 -6.99 13.58
C VAL A 229 -1.53 -6.45 13.54
N GLN A 230 -1.09 -6.00 12.36
CA GLN A 230 0.21 -5.36 12.17
C GLN A 230 0.04 -3.85 12.02
N PRO A 231 0.39 -3.03 13.04
CA PRO A 231 0.12 -1.59 12.99
C PRO A 231 0.90 -0.80 11.94
N SER A 232 2.05 -1.31 11.48
CA SER A 232 2.80 -0.68 10.38
C SER A 232 2.02 -0.66 9.06
N GLU A 233 1.14 -1.64 8.83
CA GLU A 233 0.24 -1.66 7.67
C GLU A 233 -0.74 -0.47 7.69
N PHE A 234 -1.31 -0.16 8.86
CA PHE A 234 -2.22 0.97 9.05
C PHE A 234 -1.47 2.31 8.97
N ALA A 235 -0.27 2.36 9.55
CA ALA A 235 0.57 3.55 9.55
C ALA A 235 0.90 4.02 8.12
N LYS A 236 1.13 3.10 7.16
CA LYS A 236 1.36 3.46 5.75
C LYS A 236 0.18 4.25 5.15
N LEU A 237 -1.05 3.73 5.23
CA LEU A 237 -2.22 4.44 4.71
C LEU A 237 -2.48 5.76 5.43
N ALA A 238 -2.35 5.77 6.76
CA ALA A 238 -2.56 6.97 7.55
C ALA A 238 -1.53 8.07 7.21
N THR A 239 -0.26 7.71 7.02
CA THR A 239 0.77 8.67 6.58
C THR A 239 0.51 9.20 5.17
N ILE A 240 0.00 8.38 4.25
CA ILE A 240 -0.42 8.86 2.92
C ILE A 240 -1.49 9.96 3.07
N VAL A 241 -2.51 9.73 3.89
CA VAL A 241 -3.58 10.72 4.14
C VAL A 241 -3.00 12.00 4.77
N LEU A 242 -2.13 11.86 5.77
CA LEU A 242 -1.50 12.99 6.46
C LEU A 242 -0.63 13.83 5.53
N VAL A 243 0.26 13.20 4.78
CA VAL A 243 1.15 13.88 3.84
C VAL A 243 0.35 14.52 2.70
N ALA A 244 -0.70 13.86 2.21
CA ALA A 244 -1.57 14.42 1.17
C ALA A 244 -2.26 15.70 1.66
N ALA A 245 -2.75 15.70 2.90
CA ALA A 245 -3.37 16.87 3.52
C ALA A 245 -2.38 18.02 3.70
N ILE A 246 -1.13 17.71 4.08
CA ILE A 246 -0.07 18.70 4.26
C ILE A 246 0.33 19.32 2.92
N LEU A 247 0.58 18.50 1.88
CA LEU A 247 1.01 18.98 0.57
C LEU A 247 -0.09 19.79 -0.15
N ASP A 248 -1.37 19.46 0.07
CA ASP A 248 -2.52 20.26 -0.41
C ASP A 248 -2.57 21.64 0.25
N ARG A 249 -2.23 21.73 1.54
CA ARG A 249 -2.30 22.98 2.31
C ARG A 249 -1.06 23.85 2.14
N PHE A 250 0.12 23.22 2.14
CA PHE A 250 1.43 23.85 2.13
C PHE A 250 2.22 23.34 0.91
N PRO A 251 1.98 23.89 -0.29
CA PRO A 251 2.68 23.48 -1.49
C PRO A 251 4.18 23.81 -1.39
N ILE A 252 5.02 22.95 -1.96
CA ILE A 252 6.48 23.08 -1.88
C ILE A 252 6.96 24.15 -2.86
N GLN A 253 7.50 25.25 -2.33
CA GLN A 253 8.09 26.32 -3.13
C GLN A 253 9.60 26.46 -2.85
N LYS A 254 10.00 26.18 -1.60
CA LYS A 254 11.37 26.31 -1.11
C LYS A 254 11.82 25.00 -0.46
N PRO A 255 13.12 24.69 -0.42
CA PRO A 255 13.62 23.47 0.21
C PRO A 255 13.23 23.33 1.70
N MET A 256 13.01 24.44 2.41
CA MET A 256 12.59 24.41 3.82
C MET A 256 11.13 23.94 4.00
N ASP A 257 10.31 24.06 2.96
CA ASP A 257 8.92 23.57 2.99
C ASP A 257 8.88 22.03 3.09
N LEU A 258 9.99 21.35 2.77
CA LEU A 258 10.15 19.91 2.94
C LEU A 258 10.19 19.50 4.42
N LEU A 259 10.61 20.37 5.34
CA LEU A 259 10.76 19.99 6.76
C LEU A 259 9.48 19.43 7.37
N LEU A 260 8.32 19.96 6.99
CA LEU A 260 7.03 19.52 7.51
C LEU A 260 6.61 18.12 7.03
N PRO A 261 6.52 17.82 5.72
CA PRO A 261 6.20 16.46 5.25
C PRO A 261 7.25 15.43 5.68
N PHE A 262 8.54 15.80 5.75
CA PHE A 262 9.58 14.96 6.31
C PHE A 262 9.36 14.69 7.80
N GLY A 263 9.11 15.72 8.61
CA GLY A 263 8.90 15.56 10.05
C GLY A 263 7.72 14.64 10.38
N VAL A 264 6.62 14.75 9.64
CA VAL A 264 5.42 13.93 9.88
C VAL A 264 5.63 12.46 9.52
N ILE A 265 6.37 12.17 8.45
CA ILE A 265 6.66 10.79 8.06
C ILE A 265 7.83 10.19 8.87
N LEU A 266 8.76 11.01 9.34
CA LEU A 266 9.94 10.58 10.09
C LEU A 266 9.56 9.87 11.39
N VAL A 267 8.52 10.35 12.08
CA VAL A 267 8.06 9.77 13.36
C VAL A 267 7.62 8.29 13.19
N PRO A 268 6.60 7.96 12.37
CA PRO A 268 6.20 6.57 12.16
C PRO A 268 7.31 5.74 11.50
N TRP A 269 8.08 6.32 10.58
CA TRP A 269 9.21 5.62 9.95
C TRP A 269 10.28 5.18 10.96
N ALA A 270 10.68 6.07 11.88
CA ALA A 270 11.66 5.75 12.92
C ALA A 270 11.15 4.68 13.89
N LEU A 271 9.87 4.74 14.28
CA LEU A 271 9.26 3.72 15.13
C LEU A 271 9.23 2.33 14.47
N VAL A 272 9.00 2.27 13.16
CA VAL A 272 9.04 1.02 12.38
C VAL A 272 10.46 0.48 12.27
N LEU A 273 11.48 1.35 12.11
CA LEU A 273 12.88 0.91 12.15
C LEU A 273 13.28 0.32 13.50
N VAL A 274 12.74 0.84 14.61
CA VAL A 274 12.94 0.29 15.95
C VAL A 274 12.30 -1.10 16.12
N GLN A 275 11.33 -1.47 15.27
CA GLN A 275 10.68 -2.81 15.19
C GLN A 275 11.44 -3.81 14.30
N PRO A 276 12.76 -3.63 14.20
CA PRO A 276 13.62 -4.10 13.11
C PRO A 276 12.98 -4.38 11.73
N ASP A 277 11.99 -3.61 11.27
CA ASP A 277 11.26 -3.86 10.02
C ASP A 277 11.76 -2.96 8.87
N LEU A 278 12.90 -3.35 8.29
CA LEU A 278 13.53 -2.59 7.20
C LEU A 278 12.64 -2.51 5.96
N GLY A 279 11.99 -3.61 5.57
CA GLY A 279 11.16 -3.66 4.36
C GLY A 279 10.03 -2.65 4.40
N THR A 280 9.22 -2.66 5.48
CA THR A 280 8.10 -1.71 5.60
C THR A 280 8.57 -0.26 5.77
N SER A 281 9.73 -0.02 6.41
CA SER A 281 10.30 1.33 6.52
C SER A 281 10.60 1.96 5.15
N LEU A 282 11.09 1.17 4.18
CA LEU A 282 11.38 1.67 2.83
C LEU A 282 10.12 2.10 2.08
N VAL A 283 8.97 1.49 2.39
CA VAL A 283 7.68 1.86 1.78
C VAL A 283 7.30 3.30 2.11
N PHE A 284 7.54 3.77 3.34
CA PHE A 284 7.29 5.18 3.70
C PHE A 284 8.15 6.13 2.86
N GLY A 285 9.43 5.79 2.64
CA GLY A 285 10.31 6.56 1.77
C GLY A 285 9.79 6.63 0.34
N ALA A 286 9.36 5.49 -0.23
CA ALA A 286 8.80 5.43 -1.57
C ALA A 286 7.50 6.25 -1.71
N VAL A 287 6.61 6.17 -0.71
CA VAL A 287 5.38 6.99 -0.64
C VAL A 287 5.72 8.48 -0.66
N LEU A 288 6.63 8.92 0.20
CA LEU A 288 7.03 10.32 0.27
C LEU A 288 7.60 10.78 -1.07
N LEU A 289 8.55 10.03 -1.64
CA LEU A 289 9.17 10.37 -2.93
C LEU A 289 8.16 10.46 -4.06
N GLY A 290 7.20 9.52 -4.12
CA GLY A 290 6.14 9.53 -5.14
C GLY A 290 5.26 10.78 -5.04
N MET A 291 4.85 11.15 -3.83
CA MET A 291 4.01 12.33 -3.59
C MET A 291 4.77 13.64 -3.82
N LEU A 292 6.05 13.72 -3.43
CA LEU A 292 6.93 14.87 -3.71
C LEU A 292 7.18 15.06 -5.20
N TYR A 293 7.40 13.97 -5.94
CA TYR A 293 7.50 14.04 -7.40
C TYR A 293 6.22 14.60 -8.02
N TRP A 294 5.07 14.12 -7.55
CA TRP A 294 3.77 14.60 -8.02
C TRP A 294 3.45 16.04 -7.62
N SER A 295 4.07 16.56 -6.56
CA SER A 295 3.90 17.95 -6.14
C SER A 295 4.66 18.95 -7.03
N ALA A 296 5.07 18.52 -8.23
CA ALA A 296 5.89 19.28 -9.17
C ALA A 296 7.26 19.71 -8.62
N MET A 297 7.80 18.98 -7.64
CA MET A 297 9.15 19.20 -7.16
C MET A 297 10.15 18.90 -8.30
N PRO A 298 11.14 19.77 -8.54
CA PRO A 298 12.15 19.53 -9.57
C PRO A 298 12.88 18.22 -9.29
N TRP A 299 13.03 17.38 -10.31
CA TRP A 299 13.64 16.06 -10.19
C TRP A 299 15.07 16.10 -9.64
N GLN A 300 15.80 17.20 -9.85
CA GLN A 300 17.13 17.40 -9.28
C GLN A 300 17.09 17.40 -7.75
N TRP A 301 16.07 17.98 -7.12
CA TRP A 301 15.95 17.97 -5.66
C TRP A 301 15.63 16.55 -5.15
N LEU A 302 14.85 15.77 -5.90
CA LEU A 302 14.61 14.36 -5.58
C LEU A 302 15.89 13.53 -5.70
N LEU A 303 16.72 13.76 -6.71
CA LEU A 303 18.02 13.11 -6.82
C LEU A 303 18.97 13.50 -5.69
N LEU A 304 19.01 14.78 -5.30
CA LEU A 304 19.79 15.22 -4.15
C LEU A 304 19.31 14.55 -2.86
N LEU A 305 18.00 14.40 -2.69
CA LEU A 305 17.43 13.70 -1.55
C LEU A 305 17.79 12.20 -1.52
N LEU A 306 17.84 11.55 -2.68
CA LEU A 306 18.22 10.14 -2.83
C LEU A 306 19.73 9.91 -2.80
N SER A 307 20.53 10.94 -3.04
CA SER A 307 22.00 10.85 -3.17
C SER A 307 22.76 10.23 -1.98
N PRO A 308 22.26 10.27 -0.72
CA PRO A 308 22.89 9.53 0.38
C PRO A 308 22.84 8.00 0.20
N LEU A 309 21.82 7.44 -0.48
CA LEU A 309 21.69 5.98 -0.65
C LEU A 309 22.81 5.38 -1.52
N PRO A 310 23.08 5.87 -2.75
CA PRO A 310 24.25 5.43 -3.52
C PRO A 310 25.57 5.71 -2.78
N THR A 311 25.64 6.79 -2.03
CA THR A 311 26.84 7.17 -1.28
C THR A 311 27.14 6.20 -0.14
N ALA A 312 26.10 5.76 0.57
CA ALA A 312 26.19 4.72 1.58
C ALA A 312 26.57 3.37 0.95
N LEU A 313 25.93 2.99 -0.17
CA LEU A 313 26.28 1.75 -0.87
C LEU A 313 27.75 1.72 -1.30
N LEU A 314 28.23 2.78 -1.94
CA LEU A 314 29.65 2.92 -2.31
C LEU A 314 30.57 2.96 -1.08
N GLY A 315 30.12 3.56 0.03
CA GLY A 315 30.84 3.58 1.30
C GLY A 315 31.00 2.19 1.92
N GLY A 316 29.94 1.37 1.93
CA GLY A 316 29.97 0.01 2.44
C GLY A 316 30.82 -0.93 1.59
N LEU A 317 30.80 -0.75 0.27
CA LEU A 317 31.64 -1.51 -0.66
C LEU A 317 33.14 -1.18 -0.55
N ARG A 318 33.55 -0.14 0.20
CA ARG A 318 34.97 0.16 0.42
C ARG A 318 35.75 -1.01 1.04
N HIS A 319 35.07 -1.82 1.87
CA HIS A 319 35.70 -2.97 2.54
C HIS A 319 36.05 -4.11 1.57
N THR A 320 35.47 -4.15 0.36
CA THR A 320 35.76 -5.23 -0.60
C THR A 320 37.10 -5.04 -1.33
N GLY A 321 37.81 -3.93 -1.08
CA GLY A 321 39.16 -3.69 -1.63
C GLY A 321 39.20 -3.43 -3.14
N LEU A 322 38.05 -3.25 -3.80
CA LEU A 322 37.99 -3.00 -5.24
C LEU A 322 38.68 -1.66 -5.59
N PRO A 323 39.75 -1.67 -6.40
CA PRO A 323 40.45 -0.45 -6.78
C PRO A 323 39.51 0.45 -7.60
N GLY A 324 39.32 1.69 -7.17
CA GLY A 324 38.53 2.70 -7.89
C GLY A 324 37.23 3.14 -7.20
N ILE A 325 36.72 2.44 -6.18
CA ILE A 325 35.50 2.86 -5.46
C ILE A 325 35.63 4.27 -4.87
N LEU A 326 36.79 4.58 -4.27
CA LEU A 326 37.05 5.92 -3.73
C LEU A 326 36.99 7.00 -4.81
N VAL A 327 37.54 6.73 -5.99
CA VAL A 327 37.52 7.66 -7.13
C VAL A 327 36.08 7.88 -7.59
N VAL A 328 35.32 6.81 -7.79
CA VAL A 328 33.89 6.88 -8.17
C VAL A 328 33.09 7.69 -7.15
N GLN A 329 33.37 7.50 -5.86
CA GLN A 329 32.66 8.18 -4.79
C GLN A 329 33.00 9.67 -4.72
N VAL A 330 34.27 10.05 -4.91
CA VAL A 330 34.67 11.47 -5.00
C VAL A 330 34.01 12.14 -6.21
N ILE A 331 33.99 11.47 -7.37
CA ILE A 331 33.31 11.95 -8.58
C ILE A 331 31.81 12.12 -8.31
N TRP A 332 31.17 11.16 -7.65
CA TRP A 332 29.75 11.22 -7.30
C TRP A 332 29.43 12.41 -6.38
N ILE A 333 30.20 12.59 -5.31
CA ILE A 333 30.01 13.70 -4.36
C ILE A 333 30.20 15.05 -5.07
N ALA A 334 31.23 15.17 -5.93
CA ALA A 334 31.46 16.37 -6.72
C ALA A 334 30.29 16.66 -7.68
N ALA A 335 29.80 15.63 -8.39
CA ALA A 335 28.66 15.76 -9.30
C ALA A 335 27.38 16.22 -8.56
N MET A 336 27.08 15.64 -7.40
CA MET A 336 25.94 16.04 -6.57
C MET A 336 26.12 17.46 -6.00
N GLY A 337 27.33 17.85 -5.61
CA GLY A 337 27.66 19.21 -5.17
C GLY A 337 27.42 20.25 -6.28
N ILE A 338 27.85 19.96 -7.51
CA ILE A 338 27.61 20.83 -8.68
C ILE A 338 26.10 20.92 -8.99
N MET A 339 25.37 19.81 -8.88
CA MET A 339 23.92 19.78 -9.08
C MET A 339 23.20 20.64 -8.03
N ALA A 340 23.59 20.52 -6.76
CA ALA A 340 23.06 21.36 -5.68
C ALA A 340 23.37 22.84 -5.92
N TRP A 341 24.60 23.17 -6.32
CA TRP A 341 25.00 24.54 -6.63
C TRP A 341 24.17 25.18 -7.77
N ARG A 342 23.78 24.39 -8.77
CA ARG A 342 22.98 24.87 -9.91
C ARG A 342 21.50 25.03 -9.61
N HIS A 343 20.93 24.15 -8.77
CA HIS A 343 19.48 24.00 -8.65
C HIS A 343 18.88 24.38 -7.28
N LEU A 344 19.67 24.56 -6.23
CA LEU A 344 19.16 25.09 -4.96
C LEU A 344 19.17 26.63 -4.95
N PRO A 345 18.20 27.28 -4.26
CA PRO A 345 18.16 28.74 -4.15
C PRO A 345 19.38 29.30 -3.40
N TRP A 346 19.88 28.57 -2.39
CA TRP A 346 21.07 28.92 -1.64
C TRP A 346 22.31 28.20 -2.20
N ARG A 347 22.77 28.61 -3.38
CA ARG A 347 23.76 27.87 -4.18
C ARG A 347 24.98 27.37 -3.39
N TRP A 348 25.64 28.24 -2.63
CA TRP A 348 26.87 27.89 -1.89
C TRP A 348 26.59 27.06 -0.64
N SER A 349 25.64 27.47 0.20
CA SER A 349 25.32 26.74 1.43
C SER A 349 24.63 25.41 1.15
N GLY A 350 23.80 25.32 0.10
CA GLY A 350 23.18 24.09 -0.37
C GLY A 350 24.19 23.08 -0.92
N ALA A 351 25.15 23.55 -1.73
CA ALA A 351 26.25 22.70 -2.20
C ALA A 351 27.15 22.22 -1.06
N ALA A 352 27.51 23.13 -0.14
CA ALA A 352 28.27 22.78 1.06
C ALA A 352 27.54 21.76 1.94
N LEU A 353 26.24 21.97 2.20
CA LEU A 353 25.41 21.04 2.97
C LEU A 353 25.32 19.67 2.30
N THR A 354 25.14 19.63 0.99
CA THR A 354 25.11 18.37 0.22
C THR A 354 26.46 17.65 0.31
N ALA A 355 27.57 18.36 0.09
CA ALA A 355 28.90 17.76 0.20
C ALA A 355 29.18 17.23 1.61
N VAL A 356 28.86 18.01 2.65
CA VAL A 356 29.05 17.62 4.06
C VAL A 356 28.19 16.40 4.39
N THR A 357 26.92 16.38 4.01
CA THR A 357 26.01 15.23 4.28
C THR A 357 26.47 13.97 3.56
N LEU A 358 26.92 14.07 2.32
CA LEU A 358 27.44 12.91 1.58
C LEU A 358 28.79 12.44 2.11
N MET A 359 29.70 13.34 2.50
CA MET A 359 30.95 12.98 3.17
C MET A 359 30.69 12.31 4.51
N ALA A 360 29.78 12.86 5.33
CA ALA A 360 29.38 12.27 6.60
C ALA A 360 28.77 10.88 6.41
N THR A 361 27.89 10.71 5.42
CA THR A 361 27.30 9.41 5.07
C THR A 361 28.39 8.41 4.67
N SER A 362 29.30 8.85 3.80
CA SER A 362 30.42 8.05 3.29
C SER A 362 31.36 7.56 4.39
N LEU A 363 31.69 8.41 5.37
CA LEU A 363 32.58 8.09 6.49
C LEU A 363 31.88 7.28 7.59
N SER A 364 30.59 7.54 7.85
CA SER A 364 29.82 6.82 8.86
C SER A 364 29.41 5.43 8.41
N THR A 365 29.29 5.16 7.10
CA THR A 365 28.79 3.87 6.61
C THR A 365 29.64 2.66 7.04
N PRO A 366 30.98 2.66 6.93
CA PRO A 366 31.83 1.58 7.48
C PRO A 366 31.56 1.30 8.97
N TRP A 367 31.46 2.37 9.77
CA TRP A 367 31.21 2.26 11.20
C TRP A 367 29.80 1.73 11.50
N LEU A 368 28.78 2.21 10.77
CA LEU A 368 27.40 1.73 10.86
C LEU A 368 27.26 0.28 10.40
N TRP A 369 28.08 -0.16 9.44
CA TRP A 369 28.14 -1.55 9.04
C TRP A 369 28.64 -2.42 10.17
N GLU A 370 29.73 -2.03 10.85
CA GLU A 370 30.32 -2.84 11.92
C GLU A 370 29.49 -2.82 13.23
N HIS A 371 28.95 -1.66 13.61
CA HIS A 371 28.35 -1.43 14.94
C HIS A 371 26.85 -1.11 14.92
N GLY A 372 26.30 -0.65 13.78
CA GLY A 372 24.92 -0.18 13.68
C GLY A 372 23.93 -1.24 13.22
N LEU A 373 24.34 -2.11 12.29
CA LEU A 373 23.50 -3.19 11.75
C LEU A 373 23.66 -4.46 12.61
N LYS A 374 22.53 -5.08 12.94
CA LYS A 374 22.52 -6.40 13.58
C LYS A 374 23.04 -7.46 12.61
N ASP A 375 23.60 -8.55 13.15
CA ASP A 375 24.18 -9.64 12.34
C ASP A 375 23.26 -10.12 11.22
N TYR A 376 22.00 -10.45 11.55
CA TYR A 376 21.03 -10.90 10.56
C TYR A 376 20.72 -9.86 9.46
N GLN A 377 20.85 -8.55 9.75
CA GLN A 377 20.61 -7.49 8.75
C GLN A 377 21.77 -7.41 7.77
N ARG A 378 23.00 -7.58 8.27
CA ARG A 378 24.19 -7.70 7.42
C ARG A 378 24.13 -8.95 6.57
N ASP A 379 23.76 -10.07 7.17
CA ASP A 379 23.67 -11.36 6.49
C ASP A 379 22.69 -11.28 5.30
N ARG A 380 21.53 -10.65 5.45
CA ARG A 380 20.59 -10.45 4.32
C ARG A 380 21.19 -9.64 3.16
N LEU A 381 22.07 -8.67 3.44
CA LEU A 381 22.71 -7.85 2.42
C LEU A 381 23.89 -8.58 1.75
N THR A 382 24.70 -9.30 2.52
CA THR A 382 25.84 -10.06 2.00
C THR A 382 25.39 -11.30 1.24
N LEU A 383 24.39 -12.03 1.74
CA LEU A 383 23.81 -13.19 1.08
C LEU A 383 23.05 -12.83 -0.19
N PHE A 384 22.50 -11.62 -0.29
CA PHE A 384 21.95 -11.13 -1.55
C PHE A 384 23.05 -10.99 -2.62
N LEU A 385 24.19 -10.41 -2.27
CA LEU A 385 25.30 -10.21 -3.21
C LEU A 385 25.98 -11.52 -3.60
N ASN A 386 26.08 -12.46 -2.67
CA ASN A 386 26.61 -13.79 -2.95
C ASN A 386 25.81 -14.88 -2.20
N PRO A 387 24.69 -15.35 -2.79
CA PRO A 387 23.85 -16.39 -2.17
C PRO A 387 24.58 -17.72 -1.99
N SER A 388 25.64 -17.96 -2.78
CA SER A 388 26.41 -19.20 -2.74
C SER A 388 27.33 -19.34 -1.51
N MET A 389 27.52 -18.26 -0.74
CA MET A 389 28.33 -18.29 0.48
C MET A 389 27.69 -19.13 1.59
N ASP A 390 26.36 -19.19 1.62
CA ASP A 390 25.61 -20.01 2.56
C ASP A 390 24.39 -20.63 1.85
N PRO A 391 24.61 -21.67 1.02
CA PRO A 391 23.54 -22.27 0.21
C PRO A 391 22.48 -22.99 1.04
N LEU A 392 22.81 -23.40 2.26
CA LEU A 392 21.93 -24.18 3.14
C LEU A 392 21.29 -23.33 4.26
N GLY A 393 21.85 -22.15 4.57
CA GLY A 393 21.29 -21.20 5.52
C GLY A 393 20.60 -20.03 4.83
N GLY A 394 21.09 -18.80 5.02
CA GLY A 394 20.32 -17.61 4.64
C GLY A 394 20.18 -17.37 3.12
N GLY A 395 21.06 -17.95 2.29
CA GLY A 395 20.97 -17.91 0.83
C GLY A 395 19.99 -18.92 0.24
N TYR A 396 19.59 -19.92 1.03
CA TYR A 396 18.77 -21.04 0.59
C TYR A 396 17.44 -20.58 -0.03
N HIS A 397 16.69 -19.69 0.63
CA HIS A 397 15.40 -19.22 0.13
C HIS A 397 15.50 -18.48 -1.20
N ILE A 398 16.56 -17.69 -1.40
CA ILE A 398 16.78 -16.96 -2.65
C ILE A 398 17.07 -17.96 -3.77
N ILE A 399 17.99 -18.91 -3.53
CA ILE A 399 18.36 -19.93 -4.51
C ILE A 399 17.15 -20.79 -4.89
N GLN A 400 16.40 -21.28 -3.91
CA GLN A 400 15.20 -22.08 -4.16
C GLN A 400 14.13 -21.29 -4.92
N SER A 401 13.96 -20.00 -4.60
CA SER A 401 13.02 -19.13 -5.32
C SER A 401 13.39 -19.02 -6.79
N ILE A 402 14.67 -18.81 -7.11
CA ILE A 402 15.19 -18.71 -8.48
C ILE A 402 15.03 -20.05 -9.22
N ILE A 403 15.35 -21.17 -8.58
CA ILE A 403 15.19 -22.51 -9.17
C ILE A 403 13.72 -22.81 -9.45
N GLY A 404 12.81 -22.47 -8.51
CA GLY A 404 11.37 -22.62 -8.68
C GLY A 404 10.85 -21.88 -9.91
N ILE A 405 11.16 -20.59 -10.02
CA ILE A 405 10.79 -19.77 -11.19
C ILE A 405 11.40 -20.34 -12.48
N GLY A 406 12.67 -20.77 -12.43
CA GLY A 406 13.36 -21.37 -13.58
C GLY A 406 12.74 -22.68 -14.04
N SER A 407 12.25 -23.51 -13.11
CA SER A 407 11.65 -24.81 -13.40
C SER A 407 10.30 -24.72 -14.12
N GLY A 408 9.56 -23.62 -13.94
CA GLY A 408 8.28 -23.38 -14.61
C GLY A 408 8.39 -23.15 -16.12
N GLY A 409 9.57 -22.80 -16.64
CA GLY A 409 9.74 -22.54 -18.08
C GLY A 409 8.75 -21.50 -18.63
N PHE A 410 8.29 -21.67 -19.86
CA PHE A 410 7.41 -20.69 -20.50
C PHE A 410 5.95 -20.76 -20.02
N VAL A 411 5.39 -21.96 -19.85
CA VAL A 411 3.96 -22.20 -19.61
C VAL A 411 3.65 -22.59 -18.16
N GLY A 412 4.67 -22.99 -17.39
CA GLY A 412 4.51 -23.53 -16.04
C GLY A 412 4.57 -25.05 -16.04
N THR A 413 4.86 -25.62 -14.86
CA THR A 413 4.74 -27.06 -14.63
C THR A 413 3.28 -27.53 -14.62
N GLY A 414 2.33 -26.61 -14.49
CA GLY A 414 0.91 -26.87 -14.34
C GLY A 414 0.47 -26.69 -12.88
N LEU A 415 -0.75 -26.18 -12.68
CA LEU A 415 -1.35 -26.05 -11.34
C LEU A 415 -1.31 -27.41 -10.63
N LEU A 416 -0.87 -27.44 -9.38
CA LEU A 416 -0.65 -28.64 -8.54
C LEU A 416 0.57 -29.51 -8.88
N GLN A 417 1.36 -29.15 -9.89
CA GLN A 417 2.50 -29.98 -10.32
C GLN A 417 3.86 -29.42 -9.90
N GLY A 418 3.91 -28.26 -9.24
CA GLY A 418 5.14 -27.69 -8.69
C GLY A 418 5.79 -28.63 -7.65
N GLN A 419 7.02 -29.06 -7.93
CA GLN A 419 7.77 -30.01 -7.09
C GLN A 419 8.51 -29.31 -5.93
N LEU A 420 9.01 -28.10 -6.13
CA LEU A 420 9.73 -27.32 -5.12
C LEU A 420 8.75 -26.71 -4.11
N THR A 421 7.60 -26.29 -4.61
CA THR A 421 6.44 -25.92 -3.80
C THR A 421 5.96 -27.09 -2.94
N ARG A 422 5.83 -28.29 -3.53
CA ARG A 422 5.35 -29.51 -2.85
C ARG A 422 6.23 -29.98 -1.69
N LEU A 423 7.53 -29.77 -1.76
CA LEU A 423 8.48 -30.23 -0.74
C LEU A 423 8.77 -29.20 0.35
N GLN A 424 8.04 -28.06 0.38
CA GLN A 424 8.21 -26.97 1.34
C GLN A 424 9.66 -26.47 1.46
N PHE A 425 10.42 -26.52 0.37
CA PHE A 425 11.79 -26.00 0.34
C PHE A 425 11.86 -24.46 0.49
N ILE A 426 10.70 -23.78 0.49
CA ILE A 426 10.60 -22.37 0.85
C ILE A 426 9.55 -22.26 1.99
N PRO A 427 9.96 -21.92 3.23
CA PRO A 427 9.05 -21.87 4.39
C PRO A 427 7.95 -20.80 4.29
N GLU A 428 8.20 -19.72 3.54
CA GLU A 428 7.32 -18.54 3.44
C GLU A 428 6.74 -18.37 2.01
N GLN A 429 6.31 -19.47 1.39
CA GLN A 429 5.75 -19.48 0.01
C GLN A 429 4.46 -18.69 -0.11
N HIS A 430 3.64 -18.64 0.93
CA HIS A 430 2.32 -18.01 0.84
C HIS A 430 2.36 -16.51 1.13
N THR A 431 3.38 -16.05 1.85
CA THR A 431 3.57 -14.68 2.30
C THR A 431 4.53 -13.98 1.34
N ASP A 432 5.84 -14.08 1.56
CA ASP A 432 6.84 -13.25 0.90
C ASP A 432 7.28 -13.81 -0.46
N PHE A 433 7.16 -15.13 -0.68
CA PHE A 433 7.64 -15.82 -1.87
C PHE A 433 6.53 -16.35 -2.80
N ILE A 434 5.31 -15.82 -2.71
CA ILE A 434 4.18 -16.30 -3.55
C ILE A 434 4.42 -16.15 -5.05
N PHE A 435 5.22 -15.15 -5.44
CA PHE A 435 5.62 -14.96 -6.83
C PHE A 435 6.51 -16.10 -7.36
N SER A 436 7.26 -16.79 -6.50
CA SER A 436 8.04 -17.97 -6.88
C SER A 436 7.12 -19.15 -7.24
N ALA A 437 6.09 -19.40 -6.42
CA ALA A 437 5.09 -20.42 -6.69
C ALA A 437 4.29 -20.11 -7.97
N LEU A 438 3.96 -18.84 -8.21
CA LEU A 438 3.37 -18.39 -9.47
C LEU A 438 4.26 -18.75 -10.67
N GLY A 439 5.57 -18.49 -10.56
CA GLY A 439 6.54 -18.79 -11.61
C GLY A 439 6.72 -20.29 -11.86
N GLU A 440 6.70 -21.11 -10.82
CA GLU A 440 6.80 -22.57 -10.94
C GLU A 440 5.55 -23.18 -11.59
N GLU A 441 4.35 -22.81 -11.13
CA GLU A 441 3.09 -23.43 -11.57
C GLU A 441 2.54 -22.86 -12.88
N MET A 442 2.62 -21.54 -13.08
CA MET A 442 2.06 -20.84 -14.25
C MET A 442 3.12 -20.33 -15.24
N GLY A 443 4.40 -20.52 -14.92
CA GLY A 443 5.52 -20.17 -15.81
C GLY A 443 5.66 -18.69 -16.09
N PHE A 444 6.45 -18.40 -17.12
CA PHE A 444 6.66 -17.05 -17.61
C PHE A 444 5.35 -16.34 -18.00
N VAL A 445 4.41 -17.04 -18.65
CA VAL A 445 3.13 -16.45 -19.08
C VAL A 445 2.31 -15.97 -17.88
N GLY A 446 2.20 -16.78 -16.82
CA GLY A 446 1.50 -16.39 -15.60
C GLY A 446 2.12 -15.17 -14.92
N CYS A 447 3.45 -15.19 -14.74
CA CYS A 447 4.20 -14.05 -14.20
C CYS A 447 3.99 -12.78 -15.04
N PHE A 448 4.08 -12.89 -16.37
CA PHE A 448 3.89 -11.75 -17.28
C PHE A 448 2.48 -11.16 -17.18
N LEU A 449 1.44 -12.01 -17.11
CA LEU A 449 0.05 -11.55 -16.96
C LEU A 449 -0.16 -10.82 -15.63
N VAL A 450 0.39 -11.34 -14.53
CA VAL A 450 0.29 -10.69 -13.21
C VAL A 450 1.00 -9.34 -13.21
N VAL A 451 2.24 -9.27 -13.70
CA VAL A 451 3.00 -8.01 -13.78
C VAL A 451 2.30 -7.00 -14.71
N SER A 452 1.76 -7.45 -15.84
CA SER A 452 0.96 -6.62 -16.76
C SER A 452 -0.33 -6.12 -16.12
N GLY A 453 -0.98 -6.95 -15.30
CA GLY A 453 -2.14 -6.57 -14.49
C GLY A 453 -1.82 -5.44 -13.52
N PHE A 454 -0.73 -5.56 -12.76
CA PHE A 454 -0.25 -4.48 -11.89
C PHE A 454 0.11 -3.22 -12.69
N ALA A 455 0.77 -3.34 -13.84
CA ALA A 455 1.09 -2.20 -14.70
C ALA A 455 -0.18 -1.47 -15.19
N ALA A 456 -1.20 -2.21 -15.63
CA ALA A 456 -2.49 -1.65 -16.03
C ALA A 456 -3.21 -0.97 -14.86
N TRP A 457 -3.15 -1.57 -13.66
CA TRP A 457 -3.73 -0.99 -12.45
C TRP A 457 -3.00 0.30 -12.04
N CYS A 458 -1.67 0.30 -12.02
CA CYS A 458 -0.85 1.49 -11.76
C CYS A 458 -1.15 2.62 -12.76
N TRP A 459 -1.22 2.29 -14.06
CA TRP A 459 -1.61 3.25 -15.09
C TRP A 459 -3.00 3.84 -14.86
N ARG A 460 -3.96 3.02 -14.42
CA ARG A 460 -5.31 3.49 -14.11
C ARG A 460 -5.32 4.45 -12.92
N LEU A 461 -4.59 4.14 -11.85
CA LEU A 461 -4.42 5.03 -10.69
C LEU A 461 -3.81 6.37 -11.10
N LEU A 462 -2.79 6.35 -11.95
CA LEU A 462 -2.16 7.56 -12.47
C LEU A 462 -3.15 8.43 -13.25
N LYS A 463 -4.02 7.82 -14.07
CA LYS A 463 -5.12 8.52 -14.74
C LYS A 463 -6.20 9.05 -13.79
N ILE A 464 -6.45 8.38 -12.67
CA ILE A 464 -7.41 8.88 -11.68
C ILE A 464 -6.83 10.10 -10.97
N ALA A 465 -5.54 10.06 -10.62
CA ALA A 465 -4.84 11.18 -10.00
C ALA A 465 -4.85 12.44 -10.89
N THR A 466 -4.58 12.32 -12.20
CA THR A 466 -4.58 13.48 -13.11
C THR A 466 -5.94 14.13 -13.31
N VAL A 467 -7.04 13.41 -13.06
CA VAL A 467 -8.42 13.90 -13.23
C VAL A 467 -9.10 14.15 -11.86
N ALA A 468 -8.36 14.03 -10.76
CA ALA A 468 -8.85 14.33 -9.42
C ALA A 468 -9.29 15.80 -9.30
N LYS A 469 -10.27 16.08 -8.44
CA LYS A 469 -10.83 17.44 -8.32
C LYS A 469 -9.95 18.37 -7.50
N THR A 470 -9.22 17.81 -6.55
CA THR A 470 -8.40 18.55 -5.58
C THR A 470 -6.98 17.97 -5.55
N ASP A 471 -6.02 18.81 -5.16
CA ASP A 471 -4.62 18.39 -5.01
C ASP A 471 -4.51 17.31 -3.93
N PHE A 472 -5.28 17.43 -2.83
CA PHE A 472 -5.42 16.37 -1.82
C PHE A 472 -5.82 15.02 -2.41
N GLU A 473 -6.92 14.97 -3.19
CA GLU A 473 -7.41 13.74 -3.81
C GLU A 473 -6.36 13.15 -4.75
N SER A 474 -5.65 14.00 -5.49
CA SER A 474 -4.56 13.58 -6.36
C SER A 474 -3.38 13.00 -5.59
N PHE A 475 -2.92 13.67 -4.52
CA PHE A 475 -1.81 13.19 -3.68
C PHE A 475 -2.16 11.87 -2.98
N LEU A 476 -3.39 11.73 -2.50
CA LEU A 476 -3.89 10.49 -1.89
C LEU A 476 -3.75 9.29 -2.84
N VAL A 477 -4.22 9.44 -4.09
CA VAL A 477 -4.14 8.38 -5.11
C VAL A 477 -2.69 8.06 -5.45
N ILE A 478 -1.83 9.08 -5.54
CA ILE A 478 -0.40 8.90 -5.85
C ILE A 478 0.35 8.23 -4.69
N GLY A 479 0.05 8.56 -3.44
CA GLY A 479 0.65 7.89 -2.30
C GLY A 479 0.29 6.40 -2.25
N ILE A 480 -0.98 6.06 -2.54
CA ILE A 480 -1.43 4.65 -2.65
C ILE A 480 -0.75 3.95 -3.83
N LEU A 481 -0.66 4.62 -4.97
CA LEU A 481 0.08 4.12 -6.14
C LEU A 481 1.54 3.83 -5.80
N ALA A 482 2.24 4.78 -5.18
CA ALA A 482 3.65 4.65 -4.83
C ALA A 482 3.88 3.53 -3.82
N MET A 483 3.00 3.39 -2.83
CA MET A 483 3.01 2.30 -1.87
C MET A 483 2.93 0.93 -2.57
N VAL A 484 1.88 0.71 -3.37
CA VAL A 484 1.65 -0.58 -4.04
C VAL A 484 2.74 -0.87 -5.07
N MET A 485 3.11 0.12 -5.89
CA MET A 485 4.16 -0.03 -6.89
C MET A 485 5.50 -0.44 -6.26
N PHE A 486 5.88 0.21 -5.16
CA PHE A 486 7.12 -0.12 -4.46
C PHE A 486 7.09 -1.56 -3.91
N GLN A 487 5.99 -1.97 -3.28
CA GLN A 487 5.84 -3.33 -2.75
C GLN A 487 5.89 -4.38 -3.86
N VAL A 488 5.23 -4.14 -5.00
CA VAL A 488 5.27 -5.05 -6.16
C VAL A 488 6.70 -5.17 -6.70
N VAL A 489 7.38 -4.05 -6.95
CA VAL A 489 8.75 -4.07 -7.49
C VAL A 489 9.70 -4.79 -6.53
N VAL A 490 9.67 -4.47 -5.23
CA VAL A 490 10.56 -5.08 -4.25
C VAL A 490 10.28 -6.57 -4.10
N ASN A 491 9.01 -6.99 -4.03
CA ASN A 491 8.66 -8.40 -3.92
C ASN A 491 9.10 -9.22 -5.15
N VAL A 492 8.86 -8.70 -6.36
CA VAL A 492 9.31 -9.35 -7.60
C VAL A 492 10.84 -9.40 -7.67
N PHE A 493 11.53 -8.34 -7.21
CA PHE A 493 13.00 -8.32 -7.22
C PHE A 493 13.60 -9.31 -6.22
N MET A 494 13.05 -9.44 -5.01
CA MET A 494 13.57 -10.41 -4.05
C MET A 494 13.34 -11.86 -4.47
N THR A 495 12.23 -12.15 -5.15
CA THR A 495 11.89 -13.51 -5.59
C THR A 495 12.65 -13.92 -6.85
N THR A 496 13.00 -12.98 -7.74
CA THR A 496 13.83 -13.22 -8.92
C THR A 496 15.34 -13.12 -8.65
N GLY A 497 15.74 -12.76 -7.42
CA GLY A 497 17.15 -12.59 -7.05
C GLY A 497 17.79 -11.28 -7.51
N LEU A 498 16.99 -10.31 -7.96
CA LEU A 498 17.43 -8.96 -8.37
C LEU A 498 17.53 -7.97 -7.19
N GLY A 499 16.99 -8.33 -6.02
CA GLY A 499 17.06 -7.52 -4.80
C GLY A 499 17.16 -8.36 -3.53
N PRO A 500 17.52 -7.74 -2.38
CA PRO A 500 17.64 -8.45 -1.11
C PRO A 500 16.27 -8.85 -0.53
N VAL A 501 16.26 -9.86 0.33
CA VAL A 501 15.04 -10.37 0.98
C VAL A 501 14.57 -9.39 2.08
N THR A 502 13.51 -8.64 1.79
CA THR A 502 12.99 -7.57 2.66
C THR A 502 11.74 -7.97 3.45
N GLY A 503 11.09 -9.08 3.11
CA GLY A 503 9.88 -9.58 3.78
C GLY A 503 8.65 -8.71 3.55
N ILE A 504 8.52 -8.16 2.34
CA ILE A 504 7.37 -7.34 1.94
C ILE A 504 6.40 -8.22 1.15
N PRO A 505 5.13 -8.32 1.56
CA PRO A 505 4.13 -9.12 0.83
C PRO A 505 3.76 -8.46 -0.50
N LEU A 506 3.51 -9.28 -1.52
CA LEU A 506 2.97 -8.87 -2.81
C LEU A 506 1.50 -8.42 -2.63
N PRO A 507 1.14 -7.17 -2.95
CA PRO A 507 -0.21 -6.66 -2.76
C PRO A 507 -1.27 -7.52 -3.46
N PHE A 508 -2.41 -7.76 -2.79
CA PHE A 508 -3.53 -8.58 -3.28
C PHE A 508 -3.27 -10.08 -3.47
N MET A 509 -2.02 -10.50 -3.64
CA MET A 509 -1.67 -11.90 -3.83
C MET A 509 -1.19 -12.55 -2.54
N SER A 510 -0.19 -11.99 -1.87
CA SER A 510 0.37 -12.62 -0.67
C SER A 510 -0.64 -12.79 0.45
N TYR A 511 -0.54 -13.91 1.13
CA TYR A 511 -1.25 -14.15 2.38
C TYR A 511 -0.73 -13.19 3.44
N GLY A 512 -1.60 -12.28 3.89
CA GLY A 512 -1.27 -11.33 4.94
C GLY A 512 -2.53 -10.64 5.39
N ARG A 513 -3.13 -11.11 6.50
CA ARG A 513 -4.43 -10.63 6.99
C ARG A 513 -4.53 -9.09 7.02
N SER A 514 -3.57 -8.43 7.69
CA SER A 514 -3.56 -6.96 7.80
C SER A 514 -3.21 -6.28 6.47
N ALA A 515 -2.18 -6.76 5.77
CA ALA A 515 -1.71 -6.14 4.52
C ALA A 515 -2.76 -6.20 3.40
N LEU A 516 -3.44 -7.34 3.23
CA LEU A 516 -4.50 -7.51 2.25
C LEU A 516 -5.69 -6.59 2.54
N LEU A 517 -6.11 -6.48 3.81
CA LEU A 517 -7.16 -5.56 4.21
C LEU A 517 -6.77 -4.11 3.93
N MET A 518 -5.57 -3.67 4.32
CA MET A 518 -5.11 -2.30 4.07
C MET A 518 -5.04 -1.99 2.57
N ASN A 519 -4.51 -2.91 1.75
CA ASN A 519 -4.50 -2.72 0.30
C ASN A 519 -5.92 -2.57 -0.28
N CYS A 520 -6.91 -3.32 0.24
CA CYS A 520 -8.30 -3.14 -0.14
C CYS A 520 -8.88 -1.79 0.33
N LEU A 521 -8.57 -1.34 1.56
CA LEU A 521 -8.95 -0.01 2.03
C LEU A 521 -8.39 1.09 1.12
N GLY A 522 -7.15 0.92 0.64
CA GLY A 522 -6.53 1.78 -0.36
C GLY A 522 -7.34 1.86 -1.67
N ILE A 523 -7.78 0.72 -2.22
CA ILE A 523 -8.70 0.70 -3.39
C ILE A 523 -9.96 1.49 -3.08
N GLY A 524 -10.56 1.30 -1.90
CA GLY A 524 -11.77 2.01 -1.48
C GLY A 524 -11.59 3.53 -1.50
N LEU A 525 -10.47 4.04 -1.01
CA LEU A 525 -10.13 5.46 -1.05
C LEU A 525 -9.95 5.97 -2.49
N VAL A 526 -9.22 5.23 -3.33
CA VAL A 526 -9.06 5.58 -4.76
C VAL A 526 -10.41 5.59 -5.49
N ALA A 527 -11.26 4.61 -5.24
CA ALA A 527 -12.60 4.53 -5.82
C ALA A 527 -13.52 5.66 -5.36
N ALA A 528 -13.36 6.14 -4.11
CA ALA A 528 -14.07 7.31 -3.63
C ALA A 528 -13.71 8.57 -4.44
N VAL A 529 -12.42 8.77 -4.72
CA VAL A 529 -11.92 9.86 -5.57
C VAL A 529 -12.45 9.72 -7.00
N GLU A 530 -12.35 8.52 -7.57
CA GLU A 530 -12.75 8.21 -8.94
C GLU A 530 -14.23 8.50 -9.20
N ARG A 531 -15.10 8.06 -8.28
CA ARG A 531 -16.54 8.33 -8.31
C ARG A 531 -16.84 9.83 -8.29
N ARG A 532 -16.15 10.60 -7.43
CA ARG A 532 -16.34 12.05 -7.38
C ARG A 532 -15.89 12.71 -8.67
N GLY A 533 -14.74 12.32 -9.21
CA GLY A 533 -14.23 12.84 -10.48
C GLY A 533 -15.22 12.66 -11.65
N ARG A 534 -16.01 11.59 -11.67
CA ARG A 534 -17.03 11.32 -12.70
C ARG A 534 -18.26 12.23 -12.61
N GLN A 535 -18.73 12.56 -11.40
CA GLN A 535 -19.96 13.35 -11.19
C GLN A 535 -19.91 14.76 -11.80
N THR A 536 -18.72 15.28 -12.15
CA THR A 536 -18.54 16.65 -12.65
C THR A 536 -18.00 16.73 -14.08
N ARG A 537 -17.85 15.62 -14.80
CA ARG A 537 -17.44 15.70 -16.21
C ARG A 537 -18.59 16.31 -17.03
N PRO A 538 -18.39 17.44 -17.73
CA PRO A 538 -19.38 17.91 -18.69
C PRO A 538 -19.54 16.86 -19.78
N PHE A 539 -20.78 16.49 -20.10
CA PHE A 539 -21.05 15.66 -21.27
C PHE A 539 -20.64 16.44 -22.51
N SER A 540 -19.70 15.90 -23.28
CA SER A 540 -19.32 16.36 -24.62
C SER A 540 -20.32 15.89 -25.65
#